data_AF-A0A971NBX1-F1
#
_entry.id   AF-A0A971NBX1-F1
#
_cell.length_a   1.000
_cell.length_b   1.000
_cell.length_c   1.000
_cell.angle_alpha   90.00
_cell.angle_beta   90.00
_cell.angle_gamma   90.00
#
_symmetry.space_group_name_H-M   'P 1'
#
loop_
_entity.id
_entity.type
_entity.pdbx_description
1 polymer ?
#
loop_
_entity_poly.entity_id
_entity_poly.type
_entity_poly.pdbx_seq_one_letter_code
_entity_poly.pdbx_strand_id
1 'polypeptide(L)'
;MKISKMVAAVDSHTCGEPTRIIIGGAPIFKGKTMSEKWKDFCDNHNDFRRFIMTEPRGHADMFGAIMVPPVNPEAHTGVIFCDSG
;
A
#
# COMPACT_ATOMS: atom_id res chain seq x y z
N MET A 1 -0.71 25.51 -7.26
CA MET A 1 -1.44 24.46 -6.54
C MET A 1 -0.60 23.99 -5.38
N LYS A 2 -1.13 23.91 -4.14
CA LYS A 2 -0.40 23.38 -2.98
C LYS A 2 -0.84 21.93 -2.75
N ILE A 3 0.08 20.98 -2.90
CA ILE A 3 -0.20 19.55 -2.74
C ILE A 3 0.18 19.13 -1.32
N SER A 4 -0.73 18.48 -0.59
CA SER A 4 -0.50 18.01 0.78
C SER A 4 -0.19 16.51 0.88
N LYS A 5 -0.67 15.70 -0.06
CA LYS A 5 -0.38 14.26 -0.18
C LYS A 5 -0.26 13.89 -1.67
N MET A 6 0.74 13.09 -2.02
CA MET A 6 0.97 12.59 -3.37
C MET A 6 1.40 11.12 -3.28
N VAL A 7 0.81 10.28 -4.12
CA VAL A 7 1.11 8.85 -4.22
C VAL A 7 1.30 8.51 -5.70
N ALA A 8 2.34 7.76 -6.00
CA ALA A 8 2.57 7.20 -7.32
C ALA A 8 2.13 5.73 -7.31
N ALA A 9 1.28 5.36 -8.26
CA ALA A 9 0.72 4.02 -8.36
C ALA A 9 0.76 3.50 -9.80
N VAL A 10 0.86 2.18 -9.93
CA VAL A 10 0.61 1.44 -11.16
C VAL A 10 -0.62 0.57 -10.92
N ASP A 11 -1.69 0.84 -11.64
CA ASP A 11 -2.91 0.02 -11.56
C ASP A 11 -2.84 -1.07 -12.63
N SER A 12 -3.22 -2.29 -12.23
CA SER A 12 -3.28 -3.47 -13.09
C SER A 12 -4.54 -4.28 -12.75
N HIS A 13 -4.77 -5.38 -13.47
CA HIS A 13 -5.76 -6.37 -13.05
C HIS A 13 -5.22 -7.79 -13.26
N THR A 14 -5.67 -8.71 -12.41
CA THR A 14 -5.44 -10.15 -12.57
C THR A 14 -6.80 -10.82 -12.72
N CYS A 15 -7.12 -11.33 -13.92
CA CYS A 15 -8.41 -11.95 -14.23
C CYS A 15 -9.65 -11.07 -13.90
N GLY A 16 -9.51 -9.76 -13.93
CA GLY A 16 -10.58 -8.78 -13.68
C GLY A 16 -10.54 -8.18 -12.29
N GLU A 17 -9.83 -8.80 -11.35
CA GLU A 17 -9.60 -8.23 -10.02
C GLU A 17 -8.55 -7.11 -10.10
N PRO A 18 -8.86 -5.88 -9.69
CA PRO A 18 -7.92 -4.77 -9.78
C PRO A 18 -6.77 -4.94 -8.78
N THR A 19 -5.61 -4.40 -9.09
CA THR A 19 -4.52 -4.26 -8.12
C THR A 19 -3.84 -2.93 -8.32
N ARG A 20 -3.93 -2.07 -7.31
CA ARG A 20 -3.22 -0.80 -7.23
C ARG A 20 -1.86 -1.00 -6.54
N ILE A 21 -0.79 -0.91 -7.31
CA ILE A 21 0.58 -1.11 -6.82
C ILE A 21 1.17 0.26 -6.47
N ILE A 22 1.39 0.51 -5.18
CA ILE A 22 1.98 1.76 -4.68
C ILE A 22 3.50 1.69 -4.83
N ILE A 23 4.04 2.57 -5.67
CA ILE A 23 5.47 2.64 -5.99
C ILE A 23 6.16 3.88 -5.42
N GLY A 24 5.39 4.81 -4.84
CA GLY A 24 5.94 6.00 -4.18
C GLY A 24 4.91 6.77 -3.37
N GLY A 25 5.36 7.48 -2.33
CA GLY A 25 4.50 8.29 -1.45
C GLY A 25 3.83 7.52 -0.31
N ALA A 26 4.18 6.25 -0.11
CA ALA A 26 3.75 5.48 1.07
C ALA A 26 4.51 5.91 2.34
N PRO A 27 3.91 5.73 3.53
CA PRO A 27 4.60 5.90 4.80
C PRO A 27 5.78 4.94 4.96
N ILE A 28 6.74 5.31 5.81
CA ILE A 28 7.82 4.40 6.21
C ILE A 28 7.31 3.57 7.39
N PHE A 29 7.14 2.27 7.17
CA PHE A 29 6.66 1.35 8.21
C PHE A 29 7.78 0.93 9.17
N LYS A 30 7.47 0.92 10.47
CA LYS A 30 8.38 0.47 11.52
C LYS A 30 8.40 -1.06 11.61
N GLY A 31 9.57 -1.64 11.88
CA GLY A 31 9.72 -3.08 12.05
C GLY A 31 10.94 -3.64 11.31
N LYS A 32 11.55 -4.68 11.88
CA LYS A 32 12.65 -5.45 11.30
C LYS A 32 12.15 -6.63 10.46
N THR A 33 10.91 -7.08 10.69
CA THR A 33 10.25 -8.16 9.94
C THR A 33 9.06 -7.64 9.13
N MET A 34 8.60 -8.41 8.14
CA MET A 34 7.39 -8.06 7.39
C MET A 34 6.15 -8.02 8.30
N SER A 35 6.05 -8.93 9.28
CA SER A 35 4.94 -8.96 10.23
C SER A 35 4.89 -7.74 11.13
N GLU A 36 6.04 -7.23 11.58
CA GLU A 36 6.12 -5.99 12.36
C GLU A 36 5.72 -4.78 11.51
N LYS A 37 6.17 -4.71 10.24
CA LYS A 37 5.77 -3.65 9.31
C LYS A 37 4.27 -3.68 8.99
N TRP A 38 3.70 -4.89 8.83
CA TRP A 38 2.26 -5.08 8.65
C TRP A 38 1.50 -4.63 9.90
N LYS A 39 1.99 -4.98 11.10
CA LYS A 39 1.40 -4.51 12.35
C LYS A 39 1.43 -2.97 12.47
N ASP A 40 2.55 -2.34 12.14
CA ASP A 40 2.64 -0.87 12.11
C ASP A 40 1.65 -0.26 11.11
N PHE A 41 1.52 -0.84 9.91
CA PHE A 41 0.52 -0.45 8.91
C PHE A 41 -0.91 -0.49 9.47
N CYS A 42 -1.30 -1.61 10.10
CA CYS A 42 -2.63 -1.77 10.68
C CYS A 42 -2.89 -0.81 11.84
N ASP A 43 -1.92 -0.65 12.74
CA ASP A 43 -2.09 0.11 13.99
C ASP A 43 -2.04 1.63 13.74
N ASN A 44 -1.26 2.09 12.75
CA ASN A 44 -0.89 3.52 12.62
C ASN A 44 -1.22 4.17 11.27
N HIS A 45 -1.53 3.43 10.20
CA HIS A 45 -1.60 3.99 8.83
C HIS A 45 -2.94 3.74 8.13
N ASN A 46 -4.02 3.61 8.90
CA ASN A 46 -5.37 3.44 8.34
C ASN A 46 -5.82 4.65 7.51
N ASP A 47 -5.34 5.86 7.81
CA ASP A 47 -5.64 7.06 7.02
C ASP A 47 -5.03 6.96 5.61
N PHE A 48 -3.83 6.40 5.49
CA PHE A 48 -3.17 6.13 4.23
C PHE A 48 -3.91 5.06 3.44
N ARG A 49 -4.27 3.92 4.07
CA ARG A 49 -5.10 2.88 3.45
C ARG A 49 -6.37 3.46 2.85
N ARG A 50 -7.14 4.22 3.65
CA ARG A 50 -8.37 4.87 3.18
C ARG A 50 -8.10 5.81 2.02
N PHE A 51 -7.04 6.61 2.08
CA PHE A 51 -6.69 7.54 1.01
C PHE A 51 -6.49 6.83 -0.35
N ILE A 52 -5.89 5.63 -0.38
CA ILE A 52 -5.59 4.90 -1.62
C ILE A 52 -6.69 3.92 -2.04
N MET A 53 -7.50 3.39 -1.12
CA MET A 53 -8.47 2.32 -1.38
C MET A 53 -9.92 2.80 -1.51
N THR A 54 -10.33 3.85 -0.79
CA THR A 54 -11.75 4.25 -0.78
C THR A 54 -12.08 5.23 -1.91
N GLU A 55 -13.37 5.36 -2.21
CA GLU A 55 -13.87 6.45 -3.06
C GLU A 55 -13.39 7.82 -2.54
N PRO A 56 -13.09 8.78 -3.43
CA PRO A 56 -13.26 8.73 -4.89
C PRO A 56 -12.06 8.15 -5.66
N ARG A 57 -11.02 7.66 -4.97
CA ARG A 57 -9.78 7.21 -5.63
C ARG A 57 -9.77 5.71 -5.91
N GLY A 58 -10.41 4.93 -5.04
CA GLY A 58 -10.71 3.51 -5.25
C GLY A 58 -12.21 3.28 -5.23
N HIS A 59 -12.60 2.08 -4.80
CA HIS A 59 -13.98 1.60 -4.75
C HIS A 59 -14.08 0.42 -3.77
N ALA A 60 -15.28 -0.13 -3.57
CA ALA A 60 -15.54 -1.23 -2.64
C ALA A 60 -14.64 -2.46 -2.89
N ASP A 61 -14.39 -2.81 -4.15
CA ASP A 61 -13.54 -3.96 -4.50
C ASP A 61 -12.08 -3.57 -4.84
N MET A 62 -11.58 -2.43 -4.32
CA MET A 62 -10.19 -2.04 -4.60
C MET A 62 -9.21 -2.85 -3.75
N PHE A 63 -8.22 -3.43 -4.41
CA PHE A 63 -7.12 -4.16 -3.78
C PHE A 63 -5.78 -3.46 -4.01
N GLY A 64 -4.95 -3.41 -2.97
CA GLY A 64 -3.71 -2.62 -2.95
C GLY A 64 -2.49 -3.47 -2.60
N ALA A 65 -1.37 -3.14 -3.23
CA ALA A 65 -0.06 -3.70 -2.94
C ALA A 65 0.95 -2.57 -2.72
N ILE A 66 1.50 -2.44 -1.51
CA ILE A 66 2.46 -1.40 -1.16
C ILE A 66 3.87 -1.99 -1.22
N MET A 67 4.70 -1.49 -2.14
CA MET A 67 6.10 -1.90 -2.20
C MET A 67 6.89 -1.30 -1.03
N VAL A 68 7.65 -2.14 -0.33
CA VAL A 68 8.49 -1.74 0.81
C VAL A 68 9.87 -2.37 0.69
N PRO A 69 10.91 -1.79 1.32
CA PRO A 69 12.21 -2.42 1.35
C PRO A 69 12.13 -3.87 1.88
N PRO A 70 12.83 -4.82 1.24
CA PRO A 70 12.82 -6.22 1.67
C PRO A 70 13.47 -6.34 3.06
N VAL A 71 13.07 -7.37 3.80
CA VAL A 71 13.70 -7.74 5.09
C VAL A 71 14.63 -8.95 4.95
N ASN A 72 14.41 -9.77 3.92
CA ASN A 72 15.32 -10.86 3.53
C ASN A 72 16.27 -10.32 2.44
N PRO A 73 17.61 -10.46 2.60
CA PRO A 73 18.58 -9.99 1.61
C PRO A 73 18.46 -10.66 0.22
N GLU A 74 17.84 -11.84 0.12
CA GLU A 74 17.61 -12.53 -1.15
C GLU A 74 16.35 -12.04 -1.88
N ALA A 75 15.48 -11.28 -1.22
CA ALA A 75 14.23 -10.79 -1.80
C ALA A 75 14.45 -9.47 -2.55
N HIS A 76 13.85 -9.35 -3.75
CA HIS A 76 13.88 -8.10 -4.52
C HIS A 76 13.10 -6.96 -3.84
N THR A 77 11.98 -7.28 -3.18
CA THR A 77 11.12 -6.31 -2.48
C THR A 77 10.32 -7.00 -1.39
N GLY A 78 9.84 -6.23 -0.42
CA GLY A 78 8.71 -6.61 0.42
C GLY A 78 7.41 -6.05 -0.15
N VAL A 79 6.28 -6.66 0.22
CA VAL A 79 4.95 -6.18 -0.16
C VAL A 79 4.02 -6.25 1.06
N ILE A 80 3.25 -5.19 1.27
CA ILE A 80 2.12 -5.16 2.22
C ILE A 80 0.84 -5.02 1.41
N PHE A 81 -0.09 -5.97 1.58
CA PHE A 81 -1.40 -5.93 0.93
C PHE A 81 -2.44 -5.25 1.82
N CYS A 82 -3.42 -4.60 1.19
CA CYS A 82 -4.58 -4.01 1.84
C CYS A 82 -5.76 -3.90 0.87
N ASP A 83 -6.96 -3.69 1.40
CA ASP A 83 -8.19 -3.51 0.63
C ASP A 83 -9.02 -2.30 1.14
N SER A 84 -10.21 -2.14 0.58
CA SER A 84 -11.11 -1.01 0.88
C SER A 84 -11.77 -1.08 2.26
N GLY A 85 -11.78 -2.24 2.95
CA GLY A 85 -12.68 -2.52 4.08
C GLY A 85 -12.08 -3.43 5.14
#